data_AF-A0A4V2Z6Q2-F1
#
_entry.id   AF-A0A4V2Z6Q2-F1
#
_cell.length_a   1.000
_cell.length_b   1.000
_cell.length_c   1.000
_cell.angle_alpha   90.00
_cell.angle_beta   90.00
_cell.angle_gamma   90.00
#
_symmetry.space_group_name_H-M   'P 1'
#
loop_
_entity.id
_entity.type
_entity.pdbx_description
1 polymer ?
#
loop_
_entity_poly.entity_id
_entity_poly.type
_entity_poly.pdbx_seq_one_letter_code
_entity_poly.pdbx_strand_id
1 'polypeptide(L)'
;MPIPEQLWTAILTISQADNIGMESSEEAVLAARTGDPRNITDDCMAISQAIRSQRSDESDQFEVALTAQQWDLAIAILDKSILKCLRNDETDLADSFIQTRDTVLAQVEEYLPSRSGQQAAKRLSLVLEDIPAYLLFQPGRRGRYSWAGSAPAPDDSAAPSISTFGRGRGVMVQVRADEVNLEVQVLPVAPDLDRAAWESIAEITHHWTSLLYPELVLAVPGQEGTVLWDLTTDVWPHVTYRMRLSLKPSGRTAEDHLLQMWPDHTAPPTVHKPGH
;
A
#
# COMPACT_ATOMS: atom_id res chain seq x y z
N MET A 1 -11.90 -33.89 -6.46
CA MET A 1 -10.63 -33.65 -7.17
C MET A 1 -10.43 -32.15 -7.19
N PRO A 2 -9.27 -31.61 -6.78
CA PRO A 2 -9.02 -30.18 -6.93
C PRO A 2 -9.04 -29.83 -8.43
N ILE A 3 -9.65 -28.71 -8.77
CA ILE A 3 -9.67 -28.17 -10.13
C ILE A 3 -8.20 -27.84 -10.47
N PRO A 4 -7.68 -28.24 -11.64
CA PRO A 4 -6.34 -27.82 -12.05
C PRO A 4 -6.26 -26.30 -12.04
N GLU A 5 -5.29 -25.73 -11.33
CA GLU A 5 -5.05 -24.29 -11.39
C GLU A 5 -4.66 -23.93 -12.82
N GLN A 6 -5.41 -22.98 -13.40
CA GLN A 6 -5.15 -22.52 -14.75
C GLN A 6 -3.88 -21.67 -14.76
N LEU A 7 -2.94 -22.03 -15.64
CA LEU A 7 -1.70 -21.30 -15.85
C LEU A 7 -1.86 -20.32 -17.02
N TRP A 8 -1.26 -19.16 -16.87
CA TRP A 8 -1.18 -18.10 -17.87
C TRP A 8 0.27 -17.87 -18.23
N THR A 9 0.54 -17.65 -19.52
CA THR A 9 1.91 -17.57 -20.04
C THR A 9 2.27 -16.14 -20.41
N ALA A 10 3.48 -15.71 -20.07
CA ALA A 10 4.10 -14.50 -20.60
C ALA A 10 5.42 -14.85 -21.26
N ILE A 11 5.68 -14.26 -22.43
CA ILE A 11 6.96 -14.34 -23.12
C ILE A 11 7.86 -13.23 -22.56
N LEU A 12 9.00 -13.63 -22.01
CA LEU A 12 9.95 -12.73 -21.35
C LEU A 12 11.34 -12.89 -21.94
N THR A 13 12.10 -11.80 -21.96
CA THR A 13 13.56 -11.88 -22.16
C THR A 13 14.26 -12.42 -20.92
N ILE A 14 15.51 -12.87 -21.09
CA ILE A 14 16.34 -13.32 -19.96
C ILE A 14 16.45 -12.24 -18.86
N SER A 15 16.67 -10.99 -19.25
CA SER A 15 16.78 -9.87 -18.30
C SER A 15 15.49 -9.65 -17.50
N GLN A 16 14.34 -9.66 -18.19
CA GLN A 16 13.02 -9.49 -17.56
C GLN A 16 12.71 -10.63 -16.58
N ALA A 17 13.02 -11.87 -16.96
CA ALA A 17 12.81 -13.01 -16.10
C ALA A 17 13.79 -13.02 -14.90
N ASP A 18 15.05 -12.62 -15.09
CA ASP A 18 16.02 -12.49 -14.01
C ASP A 18 15.59 -11.42 -12.99
N ASN A 19 15.04 -10.28 -13.45
CA ASN A 19 14.44 -9.27 -12.57
C ASN A 19 13.35 -9.86 -11.67
N ILE A 20 12.39 -10.60 -12.25
CA ILE A 20 11.29 -11.22 -11.50
C ILE A 20 11.82 -12.28 -10.54
N GLY A 21 12.70 -13.17 -11.02
CA GLY A 21 13.20 -14.30 -10.23
C GLY A 21 14.08 -13.88 -9.06
N MET A 22 14.90 -12.84 -9.23
CA MET A 22 15.74 -12.29 -8.16
C MET A 22 14.88 -11.66 -7.06
N GLU A 23 13.99 -10.73 -7.43
CA GLU A 23 13.16 -10.02 -6.45
C GLU A 23 12.16 -10.97 -5.76
N SER A 24 11.64 -11.99 -6.47
CA SER A 24 10.83 -13.04 -5.87
C SER A 24 11.61 -13.86 -4.84
N SER A 25 12.87 -14.19 -5.12
CA SER A 25 13.72 -14.90 -4.16
C SER A 25 14.00 -14.04 -2.91
N GLU A 26 14.21 -12.73 -3.07
CA GLU A 26 14.36 -11.81 -1.93
C GLU A 26 13.08 -11.72 -1.09
N GLU A 27 11.92 -11.63 -1.74
CA GLU A 27 10.64 -11.55 -1.04
C GLU A 27 10.30 -12.84 -0.30
N ALA A 28 10.61 -14.02 -0.89
CA ALA A 28 10.46 -15.30 -0.20
C ALA A 28 11.24 -15.35 1.12
N VAL A 29 12.47 -14.83 1.12
CA VAL A 29 13.32 -14.75 2.32
C VAL A 29 12.73 -13.78 3.34
N LEU A 30 12.22 -12.63 2.91
CA LEU A 30 11.58 -11.65 3.79
C LEU A 30 10.30 -12.23 4.42
N ALA A 31 9.48 -12.90 3.63
CA ALA A 31 8.24 -13.55 4.06
C ALA A 31 8.51 -14.60 5.14
N ALA A 32 9.44 -15.53 4.87
CA ALA A 32 9.81 -16.58 5.81
C ALA A 32 10.36 -16.03 7.13
N ARG A 33 11.12 -14.92 7.09
CA ARG A 33 11.67 -14.26 8.29
C ARG A 33 10.61 -13.54 9.13
N THR A 34 9.52 -13.14 8.51
CA THR A 34 8.50 -12.30 9.14
C THR A 34 7.30 -13.09 9.62
N GLY A 35 7.11 -14.33 9.16
CA GLY A 35 6.08 -15.26 9.64
C GLY A 35 5.12 -15.77 8.56
N ASP A 36 5.26 -15.27 7.33
CA ASP A 36 4.53 -15.66 6.12
C ASP A 36 3.04 -16.01 6.29
N PRO A 37 2.21 -15.05 6.76
CA PRO A 37 0.80 -15.31 7.07
C PRO A 37 -0.07 -15.61 5.83
N ARG A 38 0.44 -15.36 4.61
CA ARG A 38 -0.27 -15.51 3.34
C ARG A 38 0.33 -16.60 2.43
N ASN A 39 1.30 -17.37 2.95
CA ASN A 39 2.02 -18.38 2.17
C ASN A 39 2.75 -17.82 0.93
N ILE A 40 3.18 -16.56 1.01
CA ILE A 40 3.90 -15.84 -0.05
C ILE A 40 5.24 -16.49 -0.33
N THR A 41 5.88 -17.11 0.67
CA THR A 41 7.13 -17.83 0.44
C THR A 41 6.97 -18.91 -0.61
N ASP A 42 5.91 -19.71 -0.56
CA ASP A 42 5.67 -20.79 -1.53
C ASP A 42 5.45 -20.24 -2.94
N ASP A 43 4.62 -19.21 -3.09
CA ASP A 43 4.36 -18.59 -4.40
C ASP A 43 5.63 -17.94 -4.98
N CYS A 44 6.39 -17.20 -4.18
CA CYS A 44 7.66 -16.62 -4.60
C CYS A 44 8.69 -17.69 -5.01
N MET A 45 8.74 -18.81 -4.28
CA MET A 45 9.62 -19.94 -4.62
C MET A 45 9.17 -20.63 -5.90
N ALA A 46 7.87 -20.80 -6.11
CA ALA A 46 7.30 -21.36 -7.33
C ALA A 46 7.61 -20.48 -8.56
N ILE A 47 7.46 -19.16 -8.45
CA ILE A 47 7.84 -18.19 -9.49
C ILE A 47 9.33 -18.32 -9.82
N SER A 48 10.18 -18.30 -8.80
CA SER A 48 11.63 -18.41 -8.97
C SER A 48 12.03 -19.73 -9.63
N GLN A 49 11.36 -20.82 -9.28
CA GLN A 49 11.60 -22.15 -9.86
C GLN A 49 11.13 -22.23 -11.31
N ALA A 50 9.94 -21.69 -11.64
CA ALA A 50 9.43 -21.67 -13.00
C ALA A 50 10.42 -20.98 -13.95
N ILE A 51 10.88 -19.78 -13.58
CA ILE A 51 11.88 -19.00 -14.34
C ILE A 51 13.20 -19.77 -14.51
N ARG A 52 13.72 -20.39 -13.44
CA ARG A 52 14.98 -21.15 -13.51
C ARG A 52 14.85 -22.41 -14.37
N SER A 53 13.71 -23.07 -14.34
CA SER A 53 13.47 -24.35 -15.02
C SER A 53 13.35 -24.23 -16.54
N GLN A 54 12.98 -23.04 -17.04
CA GLN A 54 12.75 -22.78 -18.46
C GLN A 54 13.95 -22.14 -19.16
N ARG A 55 15.09 -22.05 -18.47
CA ARG A 55 16.33 -21.45 -18.97
C ARG A 55 17.10 -22.34 -19.96
N SER A 56 16.42 -23.26 -20.64
CA SER A 56 17.02 -24.15 -21.64
C SER A 56 16.80 -23.64 -23.06
N ASP A 57 17.91 -23.62 -23.79
CA ASP A 57 18.10 -23.34 -25.21
C ASP A 57 18.28 -21.86 -25.60
N GLU A 58 19.13 -21.66 -26.60
CA GLU A 58 19.84 -20.46 -27.08
C GLU A 58 18.95 -19.26 -27.53
N SER A 59 17.72 -19.16 -27.03
CA SER A 59 16.76 -18.10 -27.32
C SER A 59 16.86 -16.95 -26.31
N ASP A 60 16.84 -15.71 -26.82
CA ASP A 60 16.80 -14.50 -25.99
C ASP A 60 15.45 -14.30 -25.28
N GLN A 61 14.43 -15.07 -25.65
CA GLN A 61 13.08 -15.04 -25.08
C GLN A 61 12.56 -16.44 -24.74
N PHE A 62 11.81 -16.56 -23.65
CA PHE A 62 11.18 -17.82 -23.24
C PHE A 62 9.82 -17.58 -22.57
N GLU A 63 9.02 -18.63 -22.57
CA GLU A 63 7.66 -18.64 -22.02
C GLU A 63 7.68 -18.97 -20.54
N VAL A 64 7.22 -18.06 -19.69
CA VAL A 64 6.99 -18.29 -18.26
C VAL A 64 5.53 -18.53 -18.01
N ALA A 65 5.19 -19.67 -17.38
CA ALA A 65 3.80 -20.04 -17.08
C ALA A 65 3.57 -20.06 -15.57
N LEU A 66 2.65 -19.22 -15.10
CA LEU A 66 2.32 -19.05 -13.67
C LEU A 66 0.80 -18.99 -13.47
N THR A 67 0.34 -19.23 -12.25
CA THR A 67 -1.07 -19.00 -11.90
C THR A 67 -1.40 -17.50 -11.91
N ALA A 68 -2.69 -17.14 -11.96
CA ALA A 68 -3.11 -15.74 -11.87
C ALA A 68 -2.62 -15.08 -10.56
N GLN A 69 -2.65 -15.82 -9.45
CA GLN A 69 -2.13 -15.36 -8.14
C GLN A 69 -0.62 -15.10 -8.18
N GLN A 70 0.15 -15.99 -8.79
CA GLN A 70 1.60 -15.84 -8.92
C GLN A 70 1.99 -14.68 -9.84
N TRP A 71 1.25 -14.46 -10.93
CA TRP A 71 1.45 -13.28 -11.78
C TRP A 71 1.15 -11.97 -11.05
N ASP A 72 0.06 -11.94 -10.30
CA ASP A 72 -0.31 -10.77 -9.52
C ASP A 72 0.75 -10.46 -8.43
N LEU A 73 1.28 -11.50 -7.77
CA LEU A 73 2.41 -11.36 -6.84
C LEU A 73 3.69 -10.87 -7.53
N ALA A 74 4.03 -11.40 -8.71
CA ALA A 74 5.20 -10.95 -9.47
C ALA A 74 5.10 -9.46 -9.85
N ILE A 75 3.92 -8.99 -10.27
CA ILE A 75 3.65 -7.57 -10.55
C ILE A 75 3.81 -6.72 -9.29
N ALA A 76 3.30 -7.20 -8.14
CA ALA A 76 3.44 -6.51 -6.86
C ALA A 76 4.90 -6.34 -6.43
N ILE A 77 5.71 -7.38 -6.64
CA ILE A 77 7.14 -7.37 -6.35
C ILE A 77 7.84 -6.35 -7.26
N LEU A 78 7.55 -6.36 -8.57
CA LEU A 78 8.11 -5.38 -9.51
C LEU A 78 7.76 -3.94 -9.13
N ASP A 79 6.51 -3.64 -8.76
CA ASP A 79 6.11 -2.29 -8.32
C ASP A 79 6.84 -1.83 -7.06
N LYS A 80 7.06 -2.74 -6.11
CA LYS A 80 7.89 -2.46 -4.91
C LYS A 80 9.33 -2.14 -5.31
N SER A 81 9.92 -2.89 -6.24
CA SER A 81 11.31 -2.67 -6.70
C SER A 81 11.45 -1.37 -7.49
N ILE A 82 10.49 -1.04 -8.37
CA ILE A 82 10.43 0.26 -9.07
C ILE A 82 10.47 1.40 -8.06
N LEU A 83 9.62 1.37 -7.02
CA LEU A 83 9.62 2.43 -6.02
C LEU A 83 10.96 2.50 -5.28
N LYS A 84 11.50 1.35 -4.84
CA LYS A 84 12.77 1.29 -4.12
C LYS A 84 13.89 1.95 -4.93
N CYS A 85 13.96 1.67 -6.22
CA CYS A 85 14.92 2.27 -7.14
C CYS A 85 14.70 3.78 -7.31
N LEU A 86 13.47 4.22 -7.55
CA LEU A 86 13.14 5.64 -7.68
C LEU A 86 13.48 6.45 -6.41
N ARG A 87 13.28 5.89 -5.22
CA ARG A 87 13.66 6.54 -3.94
C ARG A 87 15.16 6.64 -3.71
N ASN A 88 15.94 5.79 -4.39
CA ASN A 88 17.39 5.75 -4.30
C ASN A 88 18.07 6.45 -5.48
N ASP A 89 17.30 7.17 -6.32
CA ASP A 89 17.77 7.80 -7.56
C ASP A 89 18.39 6.81 -8.57
N GLU A 90 17.96 5.54 -8.55
CA GLU A 90 18.40 4.47 -9.45
C GLU A 90 17.50 4.38 -10.70
N THR A 91 17.41 5.47 -11.47
CA THR A 91 16.44 5.61 -12.57
C THR A 91 16.56 4.52 -13.64
N ASP A 92 17.76 4.17 -14.09
CA ASP A 92 17.95 3.14 -15.13
C ASP A 92 17.44 1.76 -14.68
N LEU A 93 17.60 1.44 -13.39
CA LEU A 93 17.13 0.19 -12.81
C LEU A 93 15.60 0.23 -12.63
N ALA A 94 15.05 1.37 -12.21
CA ALA A 94 13.60 1.58 -12.15
C ALA A 94 12.97 1.39 -13.54
N ASP A 95 13.57 1.94 -14.60
CA ASP A 95 13.10 1.81 -15.97
C ASP A 95 13.12 0.35 -16.45
N SER A 96 14.16 -0.42 -16.10
CA SER A 96 14.22 -1.87 -16.37
C SER A 96 13.06 -2.63 -15.72
N PHE A 97 12.75 -2.33 -14.46
CA PHE A 97 11.59 -2.94 -13.78
C PHE A 97 10.24 -2.46 -14.35
N ILE A 98 10.11 -1.19 -14.72
CA ILE A 98 8.90 -0.64 -15.39
C ILE A 98 8.66 -1.39 -16.70
N GLN A 99 9.69 -1.51 -17.56
CA GLN A 99 9.59 -2.25 -18.82
C GLN A 99 9.22 -3.71 -18.61
N THR A 100 9.78 -4.35 -17.58
CA THR A 100 9.45 -5.74 -17.22
C THR A 100 7.98 -5.86 -16.82
N ARG A 101 7.50 -5.00 -15.92
CA ARG A 101 6.10 -4.98 -15.45
C ARG A 101 5.12 -4.74 -16.59
N ASP A 102 5.39 -3.73 -17.42
CA ASP A 102 4.49 -3.36 -18.52
C ASP A 102 4.42 -4.47 -19.58
N THR A 103 5.54 -5.18 -19.83
CA THR A 103 5.57 -6.35 -20.72
C THR A 103 4.73 -7.52 -20.18
N VAL A 104 4.78 -7.78 -18.88
CA VAL A 104 3.96 -8.81 -18.24
C VAL A 104 2.48 -8.42 -18.31
N LEU A 105 2.13 -7.20 -17.87
CA LEU A 105 0.75 -6.71 -17.85
C LEU A 105 0.12 -6.77 -19.25
N ALA A 106 0.82 -6.37 -20.29
CA ALA A 106 0.33 -6.43 -21.67
C ALA A 106 -0.09 -7.85 -22.14
N GLN A 107 0.39 -8.90 -21.46
CA GLN A 107 0.12 -10.30 -21.82
C GLN A 107 -0.87 -10.98 -20.87
N VAL A 108 -0.86 -10.64 -19.58
CA VAL A 108 -1.63 -11.38 -18.56
C VAL A 108 -2.74 -10.58 -17.87
N GLU A 109 -2.86 -9.27 -18.13
CA GLU A 109 -3.78 -8.36 -17.42
C GLU A 109 -5.23 -8.84 -17.40
N GLU A 110 -5.73 -9.38 -18.52
CA GLU A 110 -7.13 -9.84 -18.62
C GLU A 110 -7.46 -11.05 -17.72
N TYR A 111 -6.44 -11.75 -17.25
CA TYR A 111 -6.57 -12.94 -16.39
C TYR A 111 -6.26 -12.66 -14.93
N LEU A 112 -5.76 -11.46 -14.63
CA LEU A 112 -5.54 -11.04 -13.26
C LEU A 112 -6.89 -10.87 -12.54
N PRO A 113 -6.96 -11.13 -11.23
CA PRO A 113 -8.19 -10.96 -10.46
C PRO A 113 -8.81 -9.58 -10.68
N SER A 114 -10.10 -9.55 -11.03
CA SER A 114 -10.81 -8.29 -11.28
C SER A 114 -10.83 -7.44 -10.01
N ARG A 115 -10.20 -6.27 -10.09
CA ARG A 115 -10.08 -5.31 -8.98
C ARG A 115 -11.40 -4.55 -8.81
N SER A 116 -12.39 -5.14 -8.14
CA SER A 116 -13.53 -4.35 -7.67
C SER A 116 -13.00 -3.33 -6.67
N GLY A 117 -12.90 -2.05 -7.09
CA GLY A 117 -12.32 -0.98 -6.29
C GLY A 117 -12.91 -0.99 -4.88
N GLN A 118 -12.07 -1.23 -3.89
CA GLN A 118 -12.53 -1.45 -2.53
C GLN A 118 -13.15 -0.17 -1.99
N GLN A 119 -14.44 -0.25 -1.65
CA GLN A 119 -15.11 0.80 -0.91
C GLN A 119 -15.36 0.31 0.51
N ALA A 120 -14.73 0.98 1.48
CA ALA A 120 -14.87 0.66 2.89
C ALA A 120 -14.96 1.94 3.71
N ALA A 121 -15.73 1.93 4.78
CA ALA A 121 -15.84 3.06 5.71
C ALA A 121 -15.99 2.58 7.15
N LYS A 122 -15.35 3.27 8.09
CA LYS A 122 -15.46 2.98 9.53
C LYS A 122 -15.41 4.27 10.33
N ARG A 123 -16.23 4.34 11.39
CA ARG A 123 -16.27 5.46 12.35
C ARG A 123 -15.76 5.02 13.70
N LEU A 124 -14.91 5.84 14.31
CA LEU A 124 -14.22 5.56 15.56
C LEU A 124 -14.16 6.86 16.39
N SER A 125 -14.21 6.72 17.72
CA SER A 125 -13.89 7.82 18.65
C SER A 125 -12.56 7.49 19.30
N LEU A 126 -11.62 8.43 19.22
CA LEU A 126 -10.26 8.30 19.72
C LEU A 126 -10.06 9.26 20.89
N VAL A 127 -9.45 8.76 21.96
CA VAL A 127 -8.96 9.56 23.08
C VAL A 127 -7.44 9.59 22.98
N LEU A 128 -6.89 10.78 22.82
CA LEU A 128 -5.48 11.04 22.63
C LEU A 128 -4.88 11.46 23.97
N GLU A 129 -3.95 10.65 24.48
CA GLU A 129 -3.36 10.86 25.80
C GLU A 129 -2.11 11.74 25.71
N ASP A 130 -0.95 11.11 25.55
CA ASP A 130 0.35 11.79 25.68
C ASP A 130 0.81 12.50 24.39
N ILE A 131 0.25 12.11 23.24
CA ILE A 131 0.62 12.64 21.94
C ILE A 131 -0.67 12.96 21.18
N PRO A 132 -0.91 14.22 20.78
CA PRO A 132 -2.11 14.64 20.07
C PRO A 132 -2.03 14.22 18.60
N ALA A 133 -1.98 12.91 18.36
CA ALA A 133 -1.91 12.33 17.04
C ALA A 133 -2.52 10.93 17.00
N TYR A 134 -2.95 10.52 15.82
CA TYR A 134 -3.22 9.12 15.50
C TYR A 134 -2.46 8.70 14.25
N LEU A 135 -2.24 7.39 14.15
CA LEU A 135 -1.40 6.76 13.15
C LEU A 135 -2.22 5.78 12.34
N LEU A 136 -2.06 5.82 11.02
CA LEU A 136 -2.37 4.69 10.15
C LEU A 136 -1.05 4.03 9.78
N PHE A 137 -0.99 2.71 9.84
CA PHE A 137 0.18 1.96 9.40
C PHE A 137 -0.19 0.53 9.01
N GLN A 138 0.75 -0.15 8.35
CA GLN A 138 0.67 -1.60 8.16
C GLN A 138 1.63 -2.28 9.13
N PRO A 139 1.17 -3.30 9.87
CA PRO A 139 1.96 -3.88 10.92
C PRO A 139 3.12 -4.66 10.32
N GLY A 140 4.31 -4.56 10.93
CA GLY A 140 5.46 -5.34 10.47
C GLY A 140 5.37 -6.84 10.81
N ARG A 141 4.41 -7.22 11.66
CA ARG A 141 4.08 -8.60 12.09
C ARG A 141 2.60 -8.67 12.52
N ARG A 142 1.92 -9.78 12.20
CA ARG A 142 0.53 -10.02 12.64
C ARG A 142 0.43 -9.99 14.16
N GLY A 143 -0.65 -9.40 14.68
CA GLY A 143 -0.89 -9.27 16.12
C GLY A 143 -0.02 -8.22 16.82
N ARG A 144 0.84 -7.49 16.11
CA ARG A 144 1.60 -6.37 16.68
C ARG A 144 1.03 -5.04 16.19
N TYR A 145 -0.10 -4.66 16.78
CA TYR A 145 -0.85 -3.45 16.40
C TYR A 145 -0.52 -2.23 17.24
N SER A 146 0.38 -2.34 18.21
CA SER A 146 0.90 -1.21 18.96
C SER A 146 2.07 -0.55 18.20
N TRP A 147 2.01 0.77 17.99
CA TRP A 147 3.18 1.52 17.53
C TRP A 147 4.16 1.73 18.69
N ALA A 148 5.32 1.08 18.62
CA ALA A 148 6.38 1.17 19.63
C ALA A 148 7.52 2.13 19.22
N GLY A 149 7.37 2.86 18.11
CA GLY A 149 8.35 3.85 17.67
C GLY A 149 8.14 5.19 18.35
N SER A 150 9.17 6.03 18.40
CA SER A 150 9.00 7.45 18.69
C SER A 150 8.10 8.05 17.61
N ALA A 151 6.88 8.45 17.97
CA ALA A 151 6.09 9.31 17.10
C ALA A 151 6.91 10.59 16.87
N PRO A 152 6.97 11.13 15.64
CA PRO A 152 7.55 12.43 15.41
C PRO A 152 6.92 13.44 16.38
N ALA A 153 7.75 14.29 16.99
CA ALA A 153 7.24 15.33 17.86
C ALA A 153 6.18 16.17 17.08
N PRO A 154 5.07 16.57 17.72
CA PRO A 154 4.16 17.54 17.15
C PRO A 154 4.96 18.72 16.62
N ASP A 155 4.68 19.16 15.39
CA ASP A 155 5.24 20.43 14.95
C ASP A 155 4.54 21.53 15.77
N ASP A 156 5.26 22.58 16.19
CA ASP A 156 4.69 23.68 17.00
C ASP A 156 3.58 24.45 16.26
N SER A 157 3.30 24.08 15.00
CA SER A 157 2.14 24.55 14.27
C SER A 157 0.86 24.09 14.97
N ALA A 158 0.10 25.05 15.49
CA ALA A 158 -1.21 24.80 16.07
C ALA A 158 -2.26 24.40 15.03
N ALA A 159 -1.97 23.64 13.98
CA ALA A 159 -2.91 23.24 12.92
C ALA A 159 -2.89 21.73 12.69
N PRO A 160 -4.07 21.06 12.52
CA PRO A 160 -4.11 19.66 12.17
C PRO A 160 -3.38 19.43 10.86
N SER A 161 -2.57 18.38 10.83
CA SER A 161 -1.71 18.07 9.71
C SER A 161 -1.71 16.58 9.45
N ILE A 162 -1.42 16.19 8.20
CA ILE A 162 -1.24 14.81 7.80
C ILE A 162 0.13 14.67 7.14
N SER A 163 0.90 13.68 7.55
CA SER A 163 2.27 13.49 7.08
C SER A 163 2.64 12.00 7.03
N THR A 164 3.65 11.66 6.24
CA THR A 164 4.23 10.31 6.25
C THR A 164 5.27 10.20 7.37
N PHE A 165 5.36 9.04 8.03
CA PHE A 165 6.31 8.83 9.13
C PHE A 165 7.11 7.54 8.99
N GLY A 166 8.16 7.40 9.81
CA GLY A 166 8.93 6.16 9.93
C GLY A 166 9.61 5.71 8.63
N ARG A 167 10.06 6.66 7.79
CA ARG A 167 10.57 6.43 6.42
C ARG A 167 9.51 5.90 5.43
N GLY A 168 8.25 6.27 5.64
CA GLY A 168 7.12 5.83 4.82
C GLY A 168 6.52 4.50 5.28
N ARG A 169 6.61 4.19 6.58
CA ARG A 169 5.96 3.01 7.19
C ARG A 169 4.49 3.25 7.53
N GLY A 170 4.07 4.51 7.52
CA GLY A 170 2.67 4.88 7.71
C GLY A 170 2.42 6.37 7.58
N VAL A 171 1.21 6.74 7.94
CA VAL A 171 0.68 8.11 7.93
C VAL A 171 0.31 8.53 9.34
N MET A 172 0.76 9.72 9.74
CA MET A 172 0.45 10.32 11.01
C MET A 172 -0.46 11.52 10.77
N VAL A 173 -1.49 11.64 11.59
CA VAL A 173 -2.34 12.83 11.65
C VAL A 173 -2.15 13.48 13.00
N GLN A 174 -1.65 14.71 13.00
CA GLN A 174 -1.55 15.57 14.18
C GLN A 174 -2.85 16.36 14.33
N VAL A 175 -3.29 16.56 15.57
CA VAL A 175 -4.61 17.14 15.88
C VAL A 175 -4.49 18.25 16.94
N ARG A 176 -5.57 18.97 17.22
CA ARG A 176 -5.61 20.01 18.27
C ARG A 176 -6.38 19.62 19.52
N ALA A 177 -7.22 18.59 19.45
CA ALA A 177 -8.08 18.18 20.56
C ALA A 177 -7.63 16.85 21.18
N ASP A 178 -7.98 16.66 22.44
CA ASP A 178 -7.73 15.41 23.17
C ASP A 178 -8.69 14.29 22.72
N GLU A 179 -9.79 14.65 22.04
CA GLU A 179 -10.77 13.71 21.50
C GLU A 179 -11.00 13.95 20.00
N VAL A 180 -11.02 12.86 19.23
CA VAL A 180 -11.27 12.88 17.79
C VAL A 180 -12.36 11.89 17.41
N ASN A 181 -13.40 12.37 16.74
CA ASN A 181 -14.36 11.51 16.04
C ASN A 181 -13.89 11.33 14.61
N LEU A 182 -13.36 10.15 14.30
CA LEU A 182 -12.75 9.84 13.01
C LEU A 182 -13.68 9.00 12.14
N GLU A 183 -13.94 9.45 10.92
CA GLU A 183 -14.43 8.63 9.82
C GLU A 183 -13.28 8.34 8.85
N VAL A 184 -12.92 7.07 8.68
CA VAL A 184 -11.94 6.63 7.66
C VAL A 184 -12.69 6.00 6.49
N GLN A 185 -12.33 6.36 5.26
CA GLN A 185 -12.91 5.82 4.03
C GLN A 185 -11.83 5.39 3.03
N VAL A 186 -11.98 4.20 2.44
CA VAL A 186 -11.35 3.84 1.16
C VAL A 186 -12.35 4.02 0.06
N LEU A 187 -11.95 4.72 -0.99
CA LEU A 187 -12.77 4.99 -2.16
C LEU A 187 -12.07 4.47 -3.42
N PRO A 188 -12.84 4.00 -4.41
CA PRO A 188 -12.28 3.49 -5.66
C PRO A 188 -11.70 4.61 -6.56
N VAL A 189 -12.12 5.86 -6.34
CA VAL A 189 -11.72 7.05 -7.11
C VAL A 189 -11.64 8.27 -6.20
N ALA A 190 -11.05 9.36 -6.70
CA ALA A 190 -10.94 10.61 -5.97
C ALA A 190 -12.32 11.15 -5.54
N PRO A 191 -12.50 11.54 -4.27
CA PRO A 191 -13.74 12.14 -3.80
C PRO A 191 -13.88 13.58 -4.28
N ASP A 192 -15.13 13.97 -4.59
CA ASP A 192 -15.50 15.35 -4.87
C ASP A 192 -15.06 16.29 -3.74
N LEU A 193 -14.59 17.49 -4.09
CA LEU A 193 -14.08 18.50 -3.14
C LEU A 193 -15.18 19.04 -2.21
N ASP A 194 -16.41 19.15 -2.70
CA ASP A 194 -17.49 19.92 -2.07
C ASP A 194 -18.43 19.03 -1.24
N ARG A 195 -17.89 18.25 -0.29
CA ARG A 195 -18.74 17.62 0.71
C ARG A 195 -19.17 18.69 1.72
N ALA A 196 -20.37 19.25 1.52
CA ALA A 196 -20.95 20.26 2.39
C ALA A 196 -20.75 19.88 3.88
N ALA A 197 -20.20 20.81 4.67
CA ALA A 197 -19.79 20.70 6.07
C ALA A 197 -18.39 20.13 6.39
N TRP A 198 -17.58 19.73 5.39
CA TRP A 198 -16.19 19.30 5.61
C TRP A 198 -15.21 20.22 4.88
N GLU A 199 -14.26 20.79 5.61
CA GLU A 199 -13.18 21.62 5.07
C GLU A 199 -11.94 20.75 4.83
N SER A 200 -11.45 20.69 3.58
CA SER A 200 -10.23 19.97 3.24
C SER A 200 -9.00 20.75 3.72
N ILE A 201 -8.21 20.13 4.59
CA ILE A 201 -7.05 20.77 5.20
C ILE A 201 -5.76 20.42 4.46
N ALA A 202 -5.56 19.14 4.15
CA ALA A 202 -4.33 18.65 3.55
C ALA A 202 -4.55 17.39 2.73
N GLU A 203 -3.75 17.21 1.68
CA GLU A 203 -3.69 16.00 0.87
C GLU A 203 -2.24 15.53 0.77
N ILE A 204 -2.00 14.23 0.98
CA ILE A 204 -0.69 13.61 0.81
C ILE A 204 -0.80 12.38 -0.09
N THR A 205 0.32 12.01 -0.70
CA THR A 205 0.47 10.70 -1.34
C THR A 205 1.27 9.80 -0.40
N HIS A 206 0.73 8.62 -0.09
CA HIS A 206 1.39 7.63 0.74
C HIS A 206 1.44 6.28 0.05
N HIS A 207 2.50 5.54 0.31
CA HIS A 207 2.75 4.26 -0.29
C HIS A 207 2.69 3.14 0.75
N TRP A 208 1.88 2.13 0.47
CA TRP A 208 1.60 1.01 1.37
C TRP A 208 2.21 -0.28 0.80
N THR A 209 3.43 -0.62 1.21
CA THR A 209 4.09 -1.88 0.80
C THR A 209 3.45 -3.05 1.56
N SER A 210 2.44 -3.67 0.96
CA SER A 210 1.51 -4.54 1.69
C SER A 210 1.52 -5.99 1.26
N LEU A 211 2.70 -6.47 0.91
CA LEU A 211 2.89 -7.88 0.55
C LEU A 211 2.52 -8.78 1.73
N LEU A 212 3.14 -8.58 2.90
CA LEU A 212 3.06 -9.55 4.00
C LEU A 212 1.90 -9.34 4.97
N TYR A 213 1.56 -8.08 5.24
CA TYR A 213 0.59 -7.70 6.25
C TYR A 213 -0.35 -6.66 5.66
N PRO A 214 -1.46 -7.10 5.07
CA PRO A 214 -2.34 -6.21 4.33
C PRO A 214 -3.17 -5.32 5.24
N GLU A 215 -3.24 -5.64 6.53
CA GLU A 215 -4.07 -4.96 7.52
C GLU A 215 -3.74 -3.46 7.59
N LEU A 216 -4.72 -2.60 7.31
CA LEU A 216 -4.68 -1.20 7.70
C LEU A 216 -4.97 -1.11 9.20
N VAL A 217 -3.98 -0.65 9.97
CA VAL A 217 -4.11 -0.48 11.41
C VAL A 217 -4.19 1.00 11.73
N LEU A 218 -5.20 1.38 12.50
CA LEU A 218 -5.29 2.68 13.14
C LEU A 218 -4.84 2.55 14.59
N ALA A 219 -3.91 3.38 15.06
CA ALA A 219 -3.50 3.40 16.46
C ALA A 219 -3.31 4.82 16.97
N VAL A 220 -3.61 5.03 18.25
CA VAL A 220 -3.11 6.16 19.02
C VAL A 220 -1.73 5.76 19.58
N PRO A 221 -0.71 6.62 19.53
CA PRO A 221 0.58 6.33 20.15
C PRO A 221 0.42 5.89 21.61
N GLY A 222 1.05 4.78 21.98
CA GLY A 222 0.94 4.20 23.32
C GLY A 222 -0.23 3.22 23.53
N GLN A 223 -1.19 3.15 22.59
CA GLN A 223 -2.35 2.25 22.66
C GLN A 223 -2.25 1.07 21.68
N GLU A 224 -3.06 0.03 21.92
CA GLU A 224 -3.22 -1.06 20.95
C GLU A 224 -4.01 -0.57 19.73
N GLY A 225 -3.48 -0.85 18.54
CA GLY A 225 -4.10 -0.47 17.29
C GLY A 225 -5.35 -1.29 16.97
N THR A 226 -6.31 -0.64 16.34
CA THR A 226 -7.50 -1.24 15.76
C THR A 226 -7.27 -1.54 14.29
N VAL A 227 -7.44 -2.81 13.90
CA VAL A 227 -7.51 -3.19 12.49
C VAL A 227 -8.78 -2.59 11.88
N LEU A 228 -8.62 -1.85 10.79
CA LEU A 228 -9.72 -1.25 10.04
C LEU A 228 -10.28 -2.25 9.02
N TRP A 229 -9.43 -2.63 8.06
CA TRP A 229 -9.66 -3.60 6.98
C TRP A 229 -8.31 -3.85 6.30
N ASP A 230 -8.25 -4.81 5.39
CA ASP A 230 -7.05 -5.04 4.58
C ASP A 230 -7.01 -4.03 3.43
N LEU A 231 -5.89 -3.30 3.26
CA LEU A 231 -5.66 -2.37 2.13
C LEU A 231 -5.45 -3.07 0.79
N THR A 232 -5.30 -4.38 0.86
CA THR A 232 -5.02 -5.24 -0.25
C THR A 232 -6.17 -6.21 -0.35
N THR A 233 -6.58 -6.52 -1.56
CA THR A 233 -7.40 -7.71 -1.78
C THR A 233 -6.57 -8.97 -1.47
N ASP A 234 -7.23 -10.13 -1.47
CA ASP A 234 -6.58 -11.44 -1.31
C ASP A 234 -5.46 -11.70 -2.34
N VAL A 235 -5.28 -10.83 -3.34
CA VAL A 235 -4.24 -10.98 -4.36
C VAL A 235 -3.34 -9.73 -4.55
N TRP A 236 -3.81 -8.47 -4.39
CA TRP A 236 -2.94 -7.29 -4.55
C TRP A 236 -3.09 -6.10 -3.58
N PRO A 237 -1.98 -5.46 -3.16
CA PRO A 237 -1.89 -4.05 -2.77
C PRO A 237 -2.16 -3.05 -3.87
N HIS A 238 -3.05 -2.08 -3.65
CA HIS A 238 -2.75 -0.77 -4.22
C HIS A 238 -1.50 -0.21 -3.55
N VAL A 239 -0.53 0.16 -4.36
CA VAL A 239 0.82 0.46 -3.92
C VAL A 239 0.91 1.90 -3.44
N THR A 240 0.18 2.81 -4.10
CA THR A 240 0.19 4.24 -3.78
C THR A 240 -1.23 4.77 -3.67
N TYR A 241 -1.53 5.36 -2.52
CA TYR A 241 -2.81 6.00 -2.22
C TYR A 241 -2.62 7.49 -2.00
N ARG A 242 -3.52 8.30 -2.56
CA ARG A 242 -3.74 9.66 -2.08
C ARG A 242 -4.61 9.61 -0.84
N MET A 243 -4.31 10.49 0.10
CA MET A 243 -5.03 10.61 1.36
C MET A 243 -5.37 12.07 1.61
N ARG A 244 -6.63 12.35 1.88
CA ARG A 244 -7.12 13.68 2.26
C ARG A 244 -7.62 13.67 3.69
N LEU A 245 -7.14 14.65 4.45
CA LEU A 245 -7.66 15.00 5.76
C LEU A 245 -8.62 16.18 5.61
N SER A 246 -9.86 15.97 6.02
CA SER A 246 -10.88 17.01 6.12
C SER A 246 -11.37 17.13 7.56
N LEU A 247 -11.70 18.35 7.97
CA LEU A 247 -12.24 18.65 9.28
C LEU A 247 -13.66 19.18 9.16
N LYS A 248 -14.52 18.81 10.09
CA LYS A 248 -15.79 19.49 10.26
C LYS A 248 -15.65 20.48 11.43
N PRO A 249 -16.14 21.73 11.30
CA PRO A 249 -16.11 22.67 12.41
C PRO A 249 -16.93 22.12 13.58
N SER A 250 -16.24 21.66 14.62
CA SER A 250 -16.82 21.22 15.89
C SER A 250 -16.30 22.12 17.02
N GLY A 251 -17.08 22.26 18.09
CA GLY A 251 -16.66 23.03 19.27
C GLY A 251 -15.38 22.45 19.88
N ARG A 252 -14.61 23.29 20.59
CA ARG A 252 -13.24 23.04 21.09
C ARG A 252 -13.00 21.74 21.88
N THR A 253 -14.01 20.98 22.27
CA THR A 253 -13.86 19.78 23.10
C THR A 253 -13.51 18.53 22.31
N ALA A 254 -13.87 18.43 21.03
CA ALA A 254 -13.55 17.30 20.17
C ALA A 254 -13.43 17.74 18.70
N GLU A 255 -12.55 17.12 17.93
CA GLU A 255 -12.44 17.34 16.48
C GLU A 255 -13.14 16.24 15.68
N ASP A 256 -13.98 16.62 14.73
CA ASP A 256 -14.57 15.70 13.77
C ASP A 256 -13.65 15.61 12.53
N HIS A 257 -13.09 14.43 12.29
CA HIS A 257 -12.14 14.14 11.22
C HIS A 257 -12.75 13.22 10.17
N LEU A 258 -12.49 13.52 8.90
CA LEU A 258 -12.75 12.65 7.76
C LEU A 258 -11.43 12.39 7.04
N LEU A 259 -10.98 11.15 7.09
CA LEU A 259 -9.78 10.68 6.40
C LEU A 259 -10.18 9.80 5.22
N GLN A 260 -9.96 10.29 4.01
CA GLN A 260 -10.31 9.57 2.78
C GLN A 260 -9.04 9.12 2.09
N MET A 261 -9.04 7.89 1.58
CA MET A 261 -7.94 7.33 0.79
C MET A 261 -8.46 6.72 -0.51
N TRP A 262 -7.72 6.94 -1.61
CA TRP A 262 -8.05 6.40 -2.93
C TRP A 262 -6.77 6.16 -3.74
N PRO A 263 -6.79 5.30 -4.77
CA PRO A 263 -5.60 5.05 -5.59
C PRO A 263 -5.11 6.32 -6.31
N ASP A 264 -3.79 6.58 -6.30
CA ASP A 264 -3.23 7.82 -6.85
C ASP A 264 -3.46 8.00 -8.37
N HIS A 265 -3.55 6.90 -9.11
CA HIS A 265 -3.71 6.91 -10.57
C HIS A 265 -5.11 7.34 -11.06
N THR A 266 -6.08 7.57 -10.16
CA THR A 266 -7.48 7.93 -10.49
C THR A 266 -7.78 9.44 -10.37
N ALA A 267 -6.84 10.34 -10.68
CA ALA A 267 -6.88 11.80 -10.37
C ALA A 267 -7.95 12.62 -11.14
N PRO A 268 -8.37 13.86 -10.70
CA PRO A 268 -7.77 14.78 -9.69
C PRO A 268 -8.80 15.26 -8.61
N PRO A 269 -8.49 16.01 -7.51
CA PRO A 269 -7.90 17.37 -7.56
C PRO A 269 -7.08 17.87 -6.35
N THR A 270 -6.30 18.94 -6.56
CA THR A 270 -5.74 19.76 -5.48
C THR A 270 -5.72 21.23 -5.89
N VAL A 271 -6.29 22.15 -5.10
CA VAL A 271 -5.78 23.52 -4.91
C VAL A 271 -6.02 23.92 -3.46
N HIS A 272 -4.95 24.05 -2.68
CA HIS A 272 -5.01 24.68 -1.37
C HIS A 272 -5.13 26.21 -1.56
N LYS A 273 -6.19 26.83 -1.05
CA LYS A 273 -6.14 28.28 -0.81
C LYS A 273 -5.16 28.50 0.36
N PRO A 274 -4.15 29.36 0.22
CA PRO A 274 -3.35 29.76 1.37
C PRO A 274 -4.29 30.41 2.40
N GLY A 275 -4.23 29.92 3.64
CA GLY A 275 -4.89 30.57 4.77
C GLY A 275 -4.39 32.01 4.90
N HIS A 276 -5.34 32.93 5.04
CA HIS A 276 -5.08 34.33 5.41
C HIS A 276 -4.68 34.45 6.89
#